data_AF-A0A920ED20-F1
#
_entry.id   AF-A0A920ED20-F1
#
_cell.length_a   1.000
_cell.length_b   1.000
_cell.length_c   1.000
_cell.angle_alpha   90.00
_cell.angle_beta   90.00
_cell.angle_gamma   90.00
#
_symmetry.space_group_name_H-M   'P 1'
#
loop_
_entity.id
_entity.type
_entity.pdbx_description
1 polymer ?
#
loop_
_entity_poly.entity_id
_entity_poly.type
_entity_poly.pdbx_seq_one_letter_code
_entity_poly.pdbx_strand_id
1 'polypeptide(L)'
;MHHLVERVGPKGSTPPEGMTINTELSFSDTKWNVIEGGEVLSSFDDTSVRLSLSWKAKVFSDTKNLEDYQTGSGDISVSEAINRFNAHLGSNFSDLGDDDLRVQLTERWSGYVV
;
A
#
# COMPACT_ATOMS: atom_id res chain seq x y z
N MET A 1 5.90 -0.87 -4.22
CA MET A 1 6.47 -0.63 -2.88
C MET A 1 5.65 -1.45 -1.90
N HIS A 2 6.08 -2.66 -1.55
CA HIS A 2 5.43 -3.37 -0.44
C HIS A 2 5.69 -2.53 0.81
N HIS A 3 4.62 -2.07 1.46
CA HIS A 3 4.66 -1.45 2.78
C HIS A 3 5.06 -2.51 3.81
N LEU A 4 6.28 -3.04 3.71
CA LEU A 4 6.88 -3.86 4.74
C LEU A 4 7.96 -2.99 5.36
N VAL A 5 7.59 -2.35 6.47
CA VAL A 5 8.59 -1.95 7.47
C VAL A 5 9.33 -3.23 7.85
N GLU A 6 10.66 -3.20 7.90
CA GLU A 6 11.47 -4.36 8.25
C GLU A 6 10.89 -5.08 9.48
N ARG A 7 10.85 -6.40 9.41
CA ARG A 7 10.29 -7.23 10.49
C ARG A 7 11.11 -6.98 11.75
N VAL A 8 10.44 -6.56 12.81
CA VAL A 8 11.02 -6.48 14.15
C VAL A 8 10.72 -7.80 14.84
N GLY A 9 11.74 -8.64 15.05
CA GLY A 9 11.60 -9.95 15.68
C GLY A 9 12.78 -10.88 15.37
N PRO A 10 12.89 -12.03 16.05
CA PRO A 10 13.90 -13.04 15.75
C PRO A 10 13.87 -13.47 14.27
N LYS A 11 15.03 -13.89 13.76
CA LYS A 11 15.13 -14.42 12.41
C LYS A 11 14.13 -15.59 12.23
N GLY A 12 13.22 -15.45 11.28
CA GLY A 12 12.18 -16.46 10.99
C GLY A 12 10.78 -16.11 11.49
N SER A 13 10.59 -15.02 12.23
CA SER A 13 9.25 -14.57 12.63
C SER A 13 8.39 -14.23 11.40
N THR A 14 7.17 -14.77 11.39
CA THR A 14 6.12 -14.50 10.41
C THR A 14 5.00 -13.68 11.03
N PRO A 15 4.27 -12.87 10.26
CA PRO A 15 3.04 -12.27 10.75
C PRO A 15 2.03 -13.35 11.18
N PRO A 16 1.11 -13.05 12.11
CA PRO A 16 -0.01 -13.93 12.40
C PRO A 16 -0.74 -14.38 11.12
N GLU A 17 -1.14 -15.64 11.07
CA GLU A 17 -1.96 -16.15 9.97
C GLU A 17 -3.38 -15.55 10.06
N GLY A 18 -4.06 -15.47 8.91
CA GLY A 18 -5.45 -15.00 8.84
C GLY A 18 -5.64 -13.48 8.78
N MET A 19 -4.57 -12.69 8.78
CA MET A 19 -4.66 -11.24 8.65
C MET A 19 -5.18 -10.79 7.27
N THR A 20 -6.03 -9.78 7.27
CA THR A 20 -6.53 -9.07 6.07
C THR A 20 -6.29 -7.56 6.18
N ILE A 21 -6.80 -6.79 5.21
CA ILE A 21 -6.77 -5.31 5.26
C ILE A 21 -7.63 -4.75 6.41
N ASN A 22 -8.56 -5.53 6.95
CA ASN A 22 -9.45 -5.14 8.04
C ASN A 22 -8.93 -5.54 9.42
N THR A 23 -7.76 -6.21 9.49
CA THR A 23 -7.18 -6.58 10.77
C THR A 23 -6.86 -5.33 11.61
N GLU A 24 -7.28 -5.36 12.86
CA GLU A 24 -7.06 -4.29 13.83
C GLU A 24 -5.93 -4.66 14.80
N LEU A 25 -5.23 -3.64 15.27
CA LEU A 25 -4.32 -3.77 16.41
C LEU A 25 -4.93 -3.02 17.59
N SER A 26 -5.30 -3.74 18.65
CA SER A 26 -5.99 -3.19 19.81
C SER A 26 -5.21 -3.42 21.10
N PHE A 27 -5.07 -2.40 21.92
CA PHE A 27 -4.43 -2.51 23.23
C PHE A 27 -5.49 -2.80 24.31
N SER A 28 -5.32 -3.90 25.05
CA SER A 28 -6.15 -4.26 26.21
C SER A 28 -5.28 -4.49 27.43
N ASP A 29 -5.42 -3.63 28.45
CA ASP A 29 -4.69 -3.63 29.72
C ASP A 29 -3.16 -3.60 29.57
N THR A 30 -2.56 -4.75 29.25
CA THR A 30 -1.10 -4.97 29.22
C THR A 30 -0.61 -5.59 27.91
N LYS A 31 -1.51 -5.82 26.95
CA LYS A 31 -1.23 -6.55 25.73
C LYS A 31 -1.78 -5.87 24.49
N TRP A 32 -1.08 -6.06 23.39
CA TRP A 32 -1.53 -5.74 22.04
C TRP A 32 -2.11 -7.00 21.40
N ASN A 33 -3.34 -6.90 20.93
CA ASN A 33 -4.04 -7.98 20.23
C ASN A 33 -4.16 -7.64 18.75
N VAL A 34 -3.83 -8.61 17.91
CA VAL A 34 -4.14 -8.59 16.47
C VAL A 34 -5.51 -9.23 16.31
N ILE A 35 -6.50 -8.45 15.88
CA ILE A 35 -7.91 -8.84 15.84
C ILE A 35 -8.41 -8.86 14.40
N GLU A 36 -9.06 -9.94 13.99
CA GLU A 36 -9.71 -10.07 12.68
C GLU A 36 -11.15 -10.53 12.89
N GLY A 37 -12.13 -9.78 12.35
CA GLY A 37 -13.55 -10.12 12.51
C GLY A 37 -14.04 -10.27 13.96
N GLY A 38 -13.36 -9.65 14.94
CA GLY A 38 -13.64 -9.78 16.38
C GLY A 38 -12.94 -10.96 17.08
N GLU A 39 -12.18 -11.78 16.36
CA GLU A 39 -11.36 -12.86 16.90
C GLU A 39 -9.91 -12.40 17.12
N VAL A 40 -9.31 -12.79 18.24
CA VAL A 40 -7.89 -12.51 18.53
C VAL A 40 -7.02 -13.55 17.82
N LEU A 41 -6.32 -13.15 16.76
CA LEU A 41 -5.37 -13.99 16.02
C LEU A 41 -4.04 -14.18 16.78
N SER A 42 -3.60 -13.14 17.49
CA SER A 42 -2.37 -13.18 18.29
C SER A 42 -2.35 -12.08 19.34
N SER A 43 -1.57 -12.30 20.41
CA SER A 43 -1.37 -11.32 21.49
C SER A 43 0.12 -11.16 21.80
N PHE A 44 0.55 -9.92 21.96
CA PHE A 44 1.92 -9.55 22.29
C PHE A 44 1.93 -8.71 23.57
N ASP A 45 2.92 -8.91 24.42
CA ASP A 45 3.14 -8.04 25.57
C ASP A 45 3.56 -6.65 25.10
N ASP A 46 3.20 -5.60 25.84
CA ASP A 46 3.50 -4.20 25.47
C ASP A 46 4.99 -3.95 25.19
N THR A 47 5.87 -4.57 25.98
CA THR A 47 7.33 -4.46 25.83
C THR A 47 7.90 -5.14 24.59
N SER A 48 7.10 -5.99 23.93
CA SER A 48 7.51 -6.75 22.74
C SER A 48 7.05 -6.09 21.43
N VAL A 49 6.26 -5.01 21.50
CA VAL A 49 5.72 -4.33 20.32
C VAL A 49 6.44 -3.01 20.09
N ARG A 50 6.84 -2.78 18.83
CA ARG A 50 7.27 -1.46 18.36
C ARG A 50 6.27 -0.95 17.34
N LEU A 51 5.55 0.11 17.69
CA LEU A 51 4.65 0.79 16.76
C LEU A 51 5.41 1.81 15.93
N SER A 52 5.23 1.74 14.60
CA SER A 52 5.69 2.78 13.69
C SER A 52 4.48 3.40 13.03
N LEU A 53 4.23 4.68 13.32
CA LEU A 53 3.15 5.44 12.69
C LEU A 53 3.68 6.10 11.42
N SER A 54 3.08 5.74 10.28
CA SER A 54 3.24 6.50 9.04
C SER A 54 1.92 7.18 8.75
N TRP A 55 1.96 8.49 8.52
CA TRP A 55 0.80 9.28 8.14
C TRP A 55 1.06 9.86 6.76
N LYS A 56 0.03 9.84 5.91
CA LYS A 56 0.04 10.53 4.62
C LYS A 56 -0.94 11.69 4.74
N ALA A 57 -0.43 12.91 4.72
CA ALA A 57 -1.26 14.10 4.58
C ALA A 57 -1.37 14.49 3.11
N LYS A 58 -2.58 14.87 2.69
CA LYS A 58 -2.77 15.59 1.43
C LYS A 58 -2.75 17.08 1.76
N VAL A 59 -1.79 17.78 1.17
CA VAL A 59 -1.65 19.23 1.32
C VAL A 59 -2.10 19.86 0.01
N PHE A 60 -3.05 20.79 0.10
CA PHE A 60 -3.63 21.50 -1.04
C PHE A 60 -3.08 22.92 -1.06
N SER A 61 -2.79 23.44 -2.26
CA SER A 61 -2.29 24.81 -2.43
C SER A 61 -3.30 25.87 -2.01
N ASP A 62 -4.58 25.55 -2.15
CA ASP A 62 -5.72 26.44 -1.92
C ASP A 62 -7.02 25.63 -1.74
N THR A 63 -8.09 26.34 -1.37
CA THR A 63 -9.43 25.75 -1.16
C THR A 63 -9.99 25.10 -2.43
N LYS A 64 -9.72 25.67 -3.61
CA LYS A 64 -10.23 25.14 -4.87
C LYS A 64 -9.61 23.78 -5.18
N ASN A 65 -8.32 23.60 -4.91
CA ASN A 65 -7.64 22.31 -5.03
C ASN A 65 -8.22 21.25 -4.08
N LEU A 66 -8.60 21.64 -2.86
CA LEU A 66 -9.29 20.76 -1.92
C LEU A 66 -10.67 20.35 -2.45
N GLU A 67 -11.47 21.31 -2.92
CA GLU A 67 -12.79 21.06 -3.51
C GLU A 67 -12.70 20.15 -4.74
N ASP A 68 -11.73 20.39 -5.62
CA ASP A 68 -11.50 19.57 -6.79
C ASP A 68 -11.21 18.13 -6.40
N TYR A 69 -10.29 17.93 -5.46
CA TYR A 69 -9.98 16.61 -4.92
C TYR A 69 -11.20 15.93 -4.27
N GLN A 70 -12.01 16.66 -3.51
CA GLN A 70 -13.20 16.08 -2.84
C GLN A 70 -14.30 15.71 -3.82
N THR A 71 -14.38 16.40 -4.95
CA THR A 71 -15.39 16.16 -6.00
C THR A 71 -14.89 15.23 -7.10
N GLY A 72 -13.62 14.83 -7.08
CA GLY A 72 -12.96 14.07 -8.14
C GLY A 72 -12.80 14.87 -9.43
N SER A 73 -12.88 16.20 -9.35
CA SER A 73 -12.67 17.11 -10.48
C SER A 73 -11.20 17.03 -10.91
N GLY A 74 -10.98 16.61 -12.15
CA GLY A 74 -9.63 16.37 -12.68
C GLY A 74 -9.04 15.00 -12.34
N ASP A 75 -9.78 14.12 -11.64
CA ASP A 75 -9.38 12.73 -11.48
C ASP A 75 -9.26 12.04 -12.85
N ILE A 76 -8.22 11.23 -13.00
CA ILE A 76 -8.09 10.39 -14.19
C ILE A 76 -8.83 9.08 -13.96
N SER A 77 -9.61 8.66 -14.96
CA SER A 77 -10.19 7.33 -14.96
C SER A 77 -9.10 6.27 -15.18
N VAL A 78 -9.40 5.01 -14.84
CA VAL A 78 -8.52 3.88 -15.16
C VAL A 78 -8.25 3.81 -16.67
N SER A 79 -9.28 4.02 -17.49
CA SER A 79 -9.14 4.03 -18.95
C SER A 79 -8.22 5.15 -19.44
N GLU A 80 -8.34 6.35 -18.87
CA GLU A 80 -7.44 7.47 -19.19
C GLU A 80 -6.00 7.16 -18.77
N ALA A 81 -5.80 6.58 -17.59
CA ALA A 81 -4.47 6.15 -17.14
C ALA A 81 -3.85 5.14 -18.12
N ILE A 82 -4.62 4.11 -18.54
CA ILE A 82 -4.18 3.12 -19.53
C ILE A 82 -3.86 3.78 -20.87
N ASN A 83 -4.69 4.71 -21.35
CA ASN A 83 -4.44 5.41 -22.62
C ASN A 83 -3.13 6.20 -22.58
N ARG A 84 -2.82 6.87 -21.46
CA ARG A 84 -1.54 7.57 -21.29
C ARG A 84 -0.35 6.60 -21.26
N PHE A 85 -0.51 5.45 -20.61
CA PHE A 85 0.51 4.39 -20.64
C PHE A 85 0.75 3.90 -22.06
N ASN A 86 -0.30 3.58 -22.81
CA ASN A 86 -0.20 3.10 -24.19
C ASN A 86 0.47 4.13 -25.11
N ALA A 87 0.07 5.39 -24.99
CA ALA A 87 0.66 6.48 -25.75
C ALA A 87 2.18 6.62 -25.45
N HIS A 88 2.59 6.42 -24.20
CA HIS A 88 4.01 6.48 -23.84
C HIS A 88 4.81 5.25 -24.29
N LEU A 89 4.21 4.06 -24.25
CA LEU A 89 4.84 2.81 -24.69
C LEU A 89 4.89 2.68 -26.22
N GLY A 90 4.01 3.39 -26.94
CA GLY A 90 3.86 3.24 -28.38
C GLY A 90 3.14 1.95 -28.79
N SER A 91 2.54 1.24 -27.83
CA SER A 91 1.80 -0.01 -28.00
C SER A 91 0.62 -0.08 -27.04
N ASN A 92 -0.36 -0.93 -27.33
CA ASN A 92 -1.54 -1.07 -26.48
C ASN A 92 -1.26 -2.07 -25.33
N PHE A 93 -1.53 -1.64 -24.11
CA PHE A 93 -1.64 -2.50 -22.94
C PHE A 93 -2.75 -3.53 -23.16
N SER A 94 -2.39 -4.80 -23.10
CA SER A 94 -3.29 -5.94 -23.30
C SER A 94 -3.54 -6.69 -21.98
N ASP A 95 -2.48 -6.97 -21.23
CA ASP A 95 -2.53 -7.77 -19.99
C ASP A 95 -1.29 -7.50 -19.10
N LEU A 96 -1.46 -7.56 -17.77
CA LEU A 96 -0.36 -7.54 -16.81
C LEU A 96 0.45 -8.85 -16.83
N GLY A 97 -0.09 -9.93 -17.39
CA GLY A 97 0.59 -11.21 -17.55
C GLY A 97 1.66 -11.24 -18.65
N ASP A 98 1.78 -10.17 -19.44
CA ASP A 98 2.77 -10.06 -20.52
C ASP A 98 4.18 -9.74 -19.94
N ASP A 99 5.08 -10.72 -20.02
CA ASP A 99 6.43 -10.60 -19.46
C ASP A 99 7.29 -9.55 -20.19
N ASP A 100 7.17 -9.42 -21.52
CA ASP A 100 7.93 -8.44 -22.31
C ASP A 100 7.49 -7.01 -21.95
N LEU A 101 6.19 -6.81 -21.74
CA LEU A 101 5.66 -5.55 -21.24
C LEU A 101 6.20 -5.25 -19.84
N ARG A 102 6.18 -6.21 -18.92
CA ARG A 102 6.67 -6.02 -17.54
C ARG A 102 8.16 -5.65 -17.51
N VAL A 103 8.98 -6.24 -18.39
CA VAL A 103 10.39 -5.88 -18.56
C VAL A 103 10.52 -4.43 -19.02
N GLN A 104 9.83 -4.05 -20.10
CA GLN A 104 9.87 -2.67 -20.62
C GLN A 104 9.41 -1.62 -19.60
N LEU A 105 8.36 -1.92 -18.83
CA LEU A 105 7.88 -1.07 -17.74
C LEU A 105 8.93 -0.92 -16.64
N THR A 106 9.60 -2.02 -16.28
CA THR A 106 10.64 -2.02 -15.24
C THR A 106 11.86 -1.22 -15.69
N GLU A 107 12.36 -1.45 -16.90
CA GLU A 107 13.53 -0.72 -17.44
C GLU A 107 13.29 0.79 -17.52
N ARG A 108 12.06 1.21 -17.86
CA ARG A 108 11.75 2.62 -18.13
C ARG A 108 11.35 3.41 -16.89
N TRP A 109 10.73 2.77 -15.90
CA TRP A 109 10.10 3.45 -14.76
C TRP A 109 10.42 2.89 -13.38
N SER A 110 11.11 1.76 -13.29
CA SER A 110 11.62 1.35 -11.98
C SER A 110 12.71 2.31 -11.54
N GLY A 111 12.49 3.05 -10.44
CA GLY A 111 13.58 3.77 -9.77
C GLY A 111 14.62 2.84 -9.10
N TYR A 112 14.49 1.53 -9.28
CA TYR A 112 15.34 0.49 -8.70
C TYR A 112 16.20 -0.23 -9.76
N VAL A 113 16.41 0.34 -10.95
CA VAL A 113 17.41 -0.20 -11.88
C VAL A 113 18.80 0.05 -11.29
N VAL A 114 19.53 -1.04 -11.01
CA VAL A 114 20.98 -1.07 -10.82
C VAL A 114 21.62 -1.29 -12.17
#